data_AF-A0A9W8DMN8-F1
#
_entry.id   AF-A0A9W8DMN8-F1
#
_cell.length_a   1.000
_cell.length_b   1.000
_cell.length_c   1.000
_cell.angle_alpha   90.00
_cell.angle_beta   90.00
_cell.angle_gamma   90.00
#
_symmetry.space_group_name_H-M   'P 1'
#
loop_
_entity.id
_entity.type
_entity.pdbx_description
1 polymer ?
#
loop_
_entity_poly.entity_id
_entity_poly.type
_entity_poly.pdbx_seq_one_letter_code
_entity_poly.pdbx_strand_id
1 'polypeptide(L)'
;MSQDSTKDIEINEPRALKHKQEDDQLSEPHIKRTEAQNIPESKRQKVEKPTKINKRLINSQKSDLEDGSVKNPADLYVIQNGLRKVKPYYHVFKAHAKGRWFNKEIYQVLVKEFRDKDEKYYKNAIETGMIRLNNQKVEPTTLIRNGDTMYHRMHRHEPPVTAEPIEIVEQTDDGILVINKPASIPVHPSGRYQYNSVIMILKHVNGYNQLHPANRLDRLTSGLMVLGLNTTKARELESHMSSRQIQKEYVAKVLGKFSDE
;
A
#
# COMPACT_ATOMS: atom_id res chain seq x y z
N MET A 1 16.15 56.58 35.65
CA MET A 1 14.92 57.29 36.03
C MET A 1 13.97 57.15 34.85
N SER A 2 13.05 56.18 34.93
CA SER A 2 11.59 56.48 35.07
C SER A 2 10.97 56.62 33.67
N GLN A 3 9.98 55.89 33.16
CA GLN A 3 9.00 54.89 33.62
C GLN A 3 8.69 54.03 32.37
N ASP A 4 8.70 52.70 32.43
CA ASP A 4 7.53 51.85 32.65
C ASP A 4 6.25 52.26 31.87
N SER A 5 5.96 51.55 30.78
CA SER A 5 4.62 51.49 30.19
C SER A 5 4.46 50.14 29.49
N THR A 6 4.14 49.13 30.31
CA THR A 6 3.50 47.87 29.94
C THR A 6 2.30 48.16 29.05
N LYS A 7 2.29 47.61 27.83
CA LYS A 7 1.06 47.52 27.01
C LYS A 7 0.54 46.10 27.14
N ASP A 8 -0.52 45.97 27.93
CA ASP A 8 -1.34 44.77 28.03
C ASP A 8 -1.90 44.39 26.65
N ILE A 9 -1.63 43.16 26.23
CA ILE A 9 -2.29 42.54 25.07
C ILE A 9 -3.51 41.81 25.61
N GLU A 10 -4.69 42.33 25.32
CA GLU A 10 -5.98 41.69 25.62
C GLU A 10 -6.05 40.29 24.98
N ILE A 11 -6.18 39.29 25.83
CA ILE A 11 -6.47 37.90 25.47
C ILE A 11 -7.97 37.85 25.15
N ASN A 12 -8.32 37.77 23.87
CA ASN A 12 -9.69 37.48 23.46
C ASN A 12 -10.06 36.02 23.81
N GLU A 13 -10.98 35.85 24.75
CA GLU A 13 -11.63 34.56 25.01
C GLU A 13 -12.45 34.09 23.78
N PRO A 14 -12.46 32.78 23.46
CA PRO A 14 -13.30 32.27 22.39
C PRO A 14 -14.79 32.31 22.77
N ARG A 15 -15.57 33.07 22.00
CA ARG A 15 -17.05 33.10 22.05
C ARG A 15 -17.62 31.69 21.88
N ALA A 16 -18.33 31.22 22.91
CA ALA A 16 -19.18 30.04 22.87
C ALA A 16 -20.39 30.26 21.93
N LEU A 17 -20.43 29.53 20.82
CA LEU A 17 -21.64 29.37 20.01
C LEU A 17 -22.52 28.28 20.63
N LYS A 18 -23.63 28.71 21.25
CA LYS A 18 -24.74 27.83 21.66
C LYS A 18 -25.45 27.32 20.41
N HIS A 19 -25.28 26.05 20.06
CA HIS A 19 -26.19 25.35 19.15
C HIS A 19 -27.27 24.63 19.97
N LYS A 20 -28.53 25.01 19.70
CA LYS A 20 -29.75 24.34 20.18
C LYS A 20 -29.80 22.91 19.63
N GLN A 21 -30.12 21.97 20.51
CA GLN A 21 -30.57 20.63 20.16
C GLN A 21 -32.01 20.74 19.63
N GLU A 22 -32.24 20.28 18.41
CA GLU A 22 -33.55 19.85 17.93
C GLU A 22 -33.42 18.36 17.58
N ASP A 23 -34.16 17.54 18.33
CA ASP A 23 -34.32 16.11 18.12
C ASP A 23 -35.17 15.90 16.86
N ASP A 24 -34.59 15.25 15.84
CA ASP A 24 -35.34 14.77 14.67
C ASP A 24 -35.10 13.27 14.50
N GLN A 25 -36.08 12.49 15.00
CA GLN A 25 -36.17 11.05 14.79
C GLN A 25 -36.62 10.79 13.36
N LEU A 26 -35.73 10.25 12.51
CA LEU A 26 -36.10 9.67 11.22
C LEU A 26 -35.66 8.20 11.17
N SER A 27 -36.70 7.38 11.07
CA SER A 27 -36.78 5.93 11.19
C SER A 27 -36.26 5.19 9.96
N GLU A 28 -35.73 4.00 10.19
CA GLU A 28 -35.33 3.03 9.15
C GLU A 28 -36.52 2.67 8.24
N PRO A 29 -36.32 2.50 6.92
CA PRO A 29 -37.41 2.11 6.03
C PRO A 29 -37.84 0.65 6.29
N HIS A 30 -39.03 0.52 6.86
CA HIS A 30 -39.83 -0.70 6.90
C HIS A 30 -40.07 -1.27 5.49
N ILE A 31 -39.39 -2.37 5.15
CA ILE A 31 -39.82 -3.24 4.05
C ILE A 31 -41.05 -4.03 4.53
N LYS A 32 -42.21 -3.67 4.01
CA LYS A 32 -43.48 -4.38 4.23
C LYS A 32 -43.34 -5.84 3.80
N ARG A 33 -43.57 -6.76 4.74
CA ARG A 33 -43.85 -8.17 4.46
C ARG A 33 -45.17 -8.24 3.68
N THR A 34 -45.11 -8.54 2.39
CA THR A 34 -46.28 -9.01 1.63
C THR A 34 -46.52 -10.48 1.93
N GLU A 35 -47.79 -10.81 2.13
CA GLU A 35 -48.33 -12.10 2.52
C GLU A 35 -47.94 -13.24 1.57
N ALA A 36 -47.71 -14.41 2.17
CA ALA A 36 -47.41 -15.65 1.47
C ALA A 36 -48.63 -16.14 0.69
N GLN A 37 -48.52 -16.20 -0.63
CA GLN A 37 -49.38 -17.04 -1.47
C GLN A 37 -48.69 -18.41 -1.65
N ASN A 38 -49.41 -19.45 -1.26
CA ASN A 38 -49.02 -20.86 -1.32
C ASN A 38 -48.52 -21.28 -2.71
N ILE A 39 -47.30 -21.80 -2.79
CA ILE A 39 -46.79 -22.57 -3.94
C ILE A 39 -46.65 -24.03 -3.49
N PRO A 40 -47.18 -25.02 -4.24
CA PRO A 40 -47.25 -26.42 -3.78
C PRO A 40 -45.87 -27.08 -3.60
N GLU A 41 -45.78 -27.95 -2.60
CA GLU A 41 -44.65 -28.85 -2.34
C GLU A 41 -44.49 -29.89 -3.46
N SER A 42 -43.85 -29.52 -4.57
CA SER A 42 -43.14 -30.50 -5.39
C SER A 42 -42.00 -29.81 -6.15
N LYS A 43 -40.81 -30.42 -6.08
CA LYS A 43 -39.50 -30.00 -6.67
C LYS A 43 -38.61 -29.09 -5.80
N ARG A 44 -38.09 -29.63 -4.69
CA ARG A 44 -36.77 -29.24 -4.16
C ARG A 44 -35.71 -30.17 -4.75
N GLN A 45 -34.94 -29.69 -5.74
CA GLN A 45 -33.65 -30.29 -6.10
C GLN A 45 -32.62 -29.85 -5.06
N LYS A 46 -31.84 -30.80 -4.51
CA LYS A 46 -30.72 -30.54 -3.58
C LYS A 46 -29.70 -29.62 -4.24
N VAL A 47 -29.55 -28.40 -3.71
CA VAL A 47 -28.38 -27.55 -3.96
C VAL A 47 -27.28 -28.03 -3.01
N GLU A 48 -26.23 -28.63 -3.56
CA GLU A 48 -25.04 -29.02 -2.80
C GLU A 48 -24.32 -27.78 -2.26
N LYS A 49 -23.95 -27.83 -0.97
CA LYS A 49 -23.19 -26.76 -0.30
C LYS A 49 -21.75 -26.75 -0.85
N PRO A 50 -21.14 -25.58 -1.10
CA PRO A 50 -19.76 -25.52 -1.58
C PRO A 50 -18.81 -26.13 -0.56
N THR A 51 -18.08 -27.15 -1.01
CA THR A 51 -17.12 -27.93 -0.24
C THR A 51 -15.99 -27.05 0.29
N LYS A 52 -15.63 -27.28 1.57
CA LYS A 52 -14.60 -26.57 2.33
C LYS A 52 -13.31 -26.41 1.50
N ILE A 53 -12.95 -25.16 1.19
CA ILE A 53 -11.71 -24.79 0.52
C ILE A 53 -10.53 -25.31 1.33
N ASN A 54 -9.73 -26.18 0.71
CA ASN A 54 -8.66 -26.92 1.37
C ASN A 54 -7.46 -25.98 1.63
N LYS A 55 -7.26 -25.56 2.89
CA LYS A 55 -6.16 -24.65 3.30
C LYS A 55 -4.77 -25.16 2.91
N ARG A 56 -4.61 -26.46 2.69
CA ARG A 56 -3.35 -27.07 2.19
C ARG A 56 -3.02 -26.66 0.74
N LEU A 57 -4.02 -26.46 -0.13
CA LEU A 57 -3.81 -26.00 -1.51
C LEU A 57 -3.40 -24.53 -1.57
N ILE A 58 -3.91 -23.71 -0.63
CA ILE A 58 -3.53 -22.30 -0.50
C ILE A 58 -2.09 -22.17 0.01
N ASN A 59 -1.68 -23.03 0.94
CA ASN A 59 -0.32 -23.03 1.48
C ASN A 59 0.71 -23.62 0.51
N SER A 60 0.35 -24.63 -0.31
CA SER A 60 1.25 -25.16 -1.35
C SER A 60 1.40 -24.22 -2.56
N GLN A 61 0.53 -23.21 -2.71
CA GLN A 61 0.60 -22.24 -3.82
C GLN A 61 1.37 -20.95 -3.46
N LYS A 62 1.77 -20.77 -2.21
CA LYS A 62 2.72 -19.71 -1.84
C LYS A 62 4.16 -20.03 -2.25
N SER A 63 4.52 -21.31 -2.39
CA SER A 63 5.90 -21.75 -2.62
C SER A 63 6.37 -21.66 -4.08
N ASP A 64 5.46 -21.63 -5.05
CA ASP A 64 5.85 -21.76 -6.47
C ASP A 64 5.93 -20.39 -7.20
N LEU A 65 5.65 -19.31 -6.47
CA LEU A 65 5.58 -17.92 -6.99
C LEU A 65 6.73 -17.03 -6.50
N GLU A 66 7.47 -17.49 -5.50
CA GLU A 66 8.78 -16.97 -5.15
C GLU A 66 9.80 -17.86 -5.86
N ASP A 67 10.74 -17.27 -6.58
CA ASP A 67 11.89 -18.01 -7.11
C ASP A 67 12.60 -18.66 -5.91
N GLY A 68 12.35 -19.95 -5.68
CA GLY A 68 12.80 -20.72 -4.51
C GLY A 68 14.32 -20.85 -4.37
N SER A 69 15.08 -20.11 -5.18
CA SER A 69 16.54 -19.99 -5.15
C SER A 69 17.05 -19.09 -4.02
N VAL A 70 16.23 -18.18 -3.47
CA VAL A 70 16.68 -17.23 -2.44
C VAL A 70 16.20 -17.64 -1.05
N LYS A 71 17.10 -18.26 -0.28
CA LYS A 71 16.82 -18.69 1.11
C LYS A 71 16.76 -17.52 2.09
N ASN A 72 17.57 -16.49 1.88
CA ASN A 72 17.57 -15.27 2.68
C ASN A 72 17.35 -14.05 1.76
N PRO A 73 16.24 -13.29 1.92
CA PRO A 73 15.98 -12.09 1.13
C PRO A 73 17.07 -11.02 1.20
N ALA A 74 17.94 -11.04 2.21
CA ALA A 74 19.10 -10.15 2.29
C ALA A 74 20.13 -10.40 1.15
N ASP A 75 20.23 -11.65 0.67
CA ASP A 75 21.20 -12.06 -0.35
C ASP A 75 20.87 -11.51 -1.75
N LEU A 76 19.70 -10.87 -1.89
CA LEU A 76 19.29 -10.13 -3.08
C LEU A 76 20.06 -8.83 -3.25
N TYR A 77 20.49 -8.19 -2.15
CA TYR A 77 21.16 -6.90 -2.22
C TYR A 77 22.63 -7.05 -2.61
N VAL A 78 23.08 -6.20 -3.53
CA VAL A 78 24.48 -6.11 -3.95
C VAL A 78 24.89 -4.64 -3.86
N ILE A 79 25.95 -4.36 -3.10
CA ILE A 79 26.52 -3.01 -3.02
C ILE A 79 27.65 -2.88 -4.03
N GLN A 80 27.58 -1.88 -4.91
CA GLN A 80 28.61 -1.60 -5.90
C GLN A 80 28.67 -0.11 -6.17
N ASN A 81 29.86 0.49 -6.10
CA ASN A 81 30.10 1.91 -6.38
C ASN A 81 29.18 2.85 -5.57
N GLY A 82 28.99 2.56 -4.28
CA GLY A 82 28.10 3.36 -3.41
C GLY A 82 26.60 3.20 -3.68
N LEU A 83 26.20 2.25 -4.53
CA LEU A 83 24.79 1.98 -4.85
C LEU A 83 24.35 0.60 -4.37
N ARG A 84 23.14 0.55 -3.81
CA ARG A 84 22.41 -0.67 -3.49
C ARG A 84 21.61 -1.13 -4.70
N LYS A 85 22.00 -2.28 -5.24
CA LYS A 85 21.33 -3.00 -6.32
C LYS A 85 20.57 -4.20 -5.76
N VAL A 86 19.58 -4.66 -6.51
CA VAL A 86 18.81 -5.87 -6.21
C VAL A 86 19.02 -6.82 -7.39
N LYS A 87 19.42 -8.06 -7.13
CA LYS A 87 19.51 -9.11 -8.16
C LYS A 87 18.16 -9.24 -8.88
N PRO A 88 18.13 -9.35 -10.22
CA PRO A 88 16.87 -9.53 -10.94
C PRO A 88 16.07 -10.72 -10.40
N TYR A 89 14.75 -10.56 -10.33
CA TYR A 89 13.84 -11.57 -9.77
C TYR A 89 12.53 -11.60 -10.56
N TYR A 90 11.78 -12.69 -10.44
CA TYR A 90 10.41 -12.74 -10.92
C TYR A 90 9.44 -12.25 -9.85
N HIS A 91 8.51 -11.37 -10.25
CA HIS A 91 7.41 -10.91 -9.42
C HIS A 91 6.08 -11.24 -10.08
N VAL A 92 5.08 -11.63 -9.28
CA VAL A 92 3.75 -11.93 -9.79
C VAL A 92 2.76 -10.88 -9.31
N PHE A 93 2.31 -10.03 -10.23
CA PHE A 93 1.19 -9.13 -9.97
C PHE A 93 -0.11 -9.93 -10.00
N LYS A 94 -0.96 -9.69 -8.99
CA LYS A 94 -2.28 -10.32 -8.87
C LYS A 94 -3.36 -9.25 -8.92
N ALA A 95 -4.36 -9.45 -9.77
CA ALA A 95 -5.51 -8.56 -9.85
C ALA A 95 -6.81 -9.36 -9.94
N HIS A 96 -7.75 -9.08 -9.05
CA HIS A 96 -9.10 -9.63 -9.15
C HIS A 96 -9.89 -8.95 -10.26
N ALA A 97 -10.69 -9.73 -10.98
CA ALA A 97 -11.52 -9.23 -12.05
C ALA A 97 -12.47 -8.14 -11.54
N LYS A 98 -12.46 -6.99 -12.22
CA LYS A 98 -13.32 -5.84 -11.90
C LYS A 98 -14.56 -5.89 -12.79
N GLY A 99 -15.68 -5.33 -12.31
CA GLY A 99 -16.95 -5.32 -13.06
C GLY A 99 -16.82 -4.83 -14.50
N ARG A 100 -16.03 -3.76 -14.71
CA ARG A 100 -15.75 -3.18 -16.02
C ARG A 100 -14.91 -4.07 -16.96
N TRP A 101 -14.33 -5.16 -16.48
CA TRP A 101 -13.55 -6.14 -17.26
C TRP A 101 -14.40 -7.32 -17.73
N PHE A 102 -15.58 -7.53 -17.15
CA PHE A 102 -16.39 -8.71 -17.42
C PHE A 102 -16.80 -8.79 -18.89
N ASN A 103 -16.77 -10.01 -19.43
CA ASN A 103 -17.09 -10.34 -20.82
C ASN A 103 -16.25 -9.56 -21.84
N LYS A 104 -15.10 -9.03 -21.45
CA LYS A 104 -14.10 -8.46 -22.35
C LYS A 104 -12.93 -9.41 -22.48
N GLU A 105 -12.35 -9.41 -23.67
CA GLU A 105 -11.12 -10.14 -23.94
C GLU A 105 -9.98 -9.64 -23.04
N ILE A 106 -9.22 -10.57 -22.48
CA ILE A 106 -8.10 -10.26 -21.58
C ILE A 106 -7.10 -9.31 -22.23
N TYR A 107 -6.81 -9.49 -23.53
CA TYR A 107 -5.93 -8.62 -24.29
C TYR A 107 -6.41 -7.16 -24.28
N GLN A 108 -7.68 -6.93 -24.61
CA GLN A 108 -8.26 -5.58 -24.67
C GLN A 108 -8.26 -4.92 -23.29
N VAL A 109 -8.54 -5.69 -22.23
CA VAL A 109 -8.47 -5.19 -20.85
C VAL A 109 -7.05 -4.77 -20.49
N LEU A 110 -6.05 -5.58 -20.82
CA LEU A 110 -4.65 -5.27 -20.54
C LEU A 110 -4.22 -3.96 -21.20
N VAL A 111 -4.40 -3.85 -22.52
CA VAL A 111 -4.00 -2.67 -23.30
C VAL A 111 -4.69 -1.39 -22.82
N LYS A 112 -5.98 -1.47 -22.45
CA LYS A 112 -6.76 -0.30 -22.06
C LYS A 112 -6.43 0.19 -20.64
N GLU A 113 -6.30 -0.74 -19.69
CA GLU A 113 -6.22 -0.45 -18.26
C GLU A 113 -4.78 -0.34 -17.76
N PHE A 114 -3.85 -1.07 -18.38
CA PHE A 114 -2.44 -1.13 -17.99
C PHE A 114 -1.61 -0.55 -19.12
N ARG A 115 -1.20 0.71 -18.95
CA ARG A 115 -0.48 1.48 -19.98
C ARG A 115 1.03 1.49 -19.76
N ASP A 116 1.53 0.61 -18.91
CA ASP A 116 2.96 0.51 -18.60
C ASP A 116 3.75 -0.30 -19.65
N LYS A 117 3.05 -1.07 -20.49
CA LYS A 117 3.60 -1.85 -21.60
C LYS A 117 2.80 -1.64 -22.88
N ASP A 118 3.44 -1.94 -24.00
CA ASP A 118 2.81 -1.88 -25.30
C ASP A 118 1.96 -3.12 -25.61
N GLU A 119 1.18 -3.03 -26.68
CA GLU A 119 0.32 -4.10 -27.17
C GLU A 119 1.07 -5.39 -27.48
N LYS A 120 2.25 -5.27 -28.11
CA LYS A 120 3.10 -6.39 -28.50
C LYS A 120 3.55 -7.18 -27.27
N TYR A 121 3.93 -6.49 -26.20
CA TYR A 121 4.31 -7.09 -24.94
C TYR A 121 3.16 -7.91 -24.36
N TYR A 122 1.96 -7.35 -24.24
CA TYR A 122 0.83 -8.07 -23.62
C TYR A 122 0.42 -9.30 -24.41
N LYS A 123 0.40 -9.21 -25.74
CA LYS A 123 0.12 -10.36 -26.61
C LYS A 123 1.13 -11.48 -26.36
N ASN A 124 2.42 -11.17 -26.43
CA ASN A 124 3.46 -12.15 -26.15
C ASN A 124 3.39 -12.70 -24.71
N ALA A 125 3.10 -11.86 -23.72
CA ALA A 125 2.98 -12.27 -22.32
C ALA A 125 1.82 -13.25 -22.09
N ILE A 126 0.69 -13.08 -22.80
CA ILE A 126 -0.41 -14.04 -22.80
C ILE A 126 0.02 -15.34 -23.49
N GLU A 127 0.55 -15.26 -24.72
CA GLU A 127 0.94 -16.41 -25.54
C GLU A 127 2.03 -17.29 -24.89
N THR A 128 2.95 -16.68 -24.15
CA THR A 128 4.00 -17.37 -23.39
C THR A 128 3.55 -17.84 -22.01
N GLY A 129 2.33 -17.51 -21.59
CA GLY A 129 1.77 -17.86 -20.29
C GLY A 129 2.36 -17.07 -19.11
N MET A 130 3.01 -15.94 -19.35
CA MET A 130 3.38 -14.99 -18.29
C MET A 130 2.15 -14.30 -17.69
N ILE A 131 1.08 -14.17 -18.48
CA ILE A 131 -0.24 -13.74 -18.01
C ILE A 131 -1.19 -14.94 -18.00
N ARG A 132 -1.89 -15.11 -16.88
CA ARG A 132 -2.79 -16.24 -16.61
C ARG A 132 -4.08 -15.77 -15.95
N LEU A 133 -5.18 -16.48 -16.17
CA LEU A 133 -6.41 -16.36 -15.37
C LEU A 133 -6.56 -17.61 -14.51
N ASN A 134 -6.82 -17.43 -13.22
CA ASN A 134 -6.98 -18.54 -12.27
C ASN A 134 -5.81 -19.55 -12.32
N ASN A 135 -4.60 -19.03 -12.52
CA ASN A 135 -3.36 -19.78 -12.71
C ASN A 135 -3.30 -20.69 -13.95
N GLN A 136 -4.21 -20.54 -14.90
CA GLN A 136 -4.22 -21.25 -16.18
C GLN A 136 -3.77 -20.34 -17.33
N LYS A 137 -3.06 -20.92 -18.30
CA LYS A 137 -2.71 -20.24 -19.55
C LYS A 137 -3.99 -19.94 -20.33
N VAL A 138 -4.05 -18.77 -20.96
CA VAL A 138 -5.22 -18.29 -21.71
C VAL A 138 -4.78 -17.76 -23.07
N GLU A 139 -5.74 -17.63 -23.99
CA GLU A 139 -5.56 -16.98 -25.28
C GLU A 139 -5.93 -15.49 -25.22
N PRO A 140 -5.41 -14.62 -26.10
CA PRO A 140 -5.73 -13.19 -26.11
C PRO A 140 -7.23 -12.85 -26.12
N THR A 141 -8.03 -13.67 -26.79
CA THR A 141 -9.49 -13.55 -26.94
C THR A 141 -10.28 -14.12 -25.75
N THR A 142 -9.59 -14.68 -24.75
CA THR A 142 -10.26 -15.25 -23.56
C THR A 142 -11.01 -14.15 -22.82
N LEU A 143 -12.31 -14.36 -22.59
CA LEU A 143 -13.17 -13.42 -21.88
C LEU A 143 -12.97 -13.52 -20.37
N ILE A 144 -12.73 -12.38 -19.72
CA ILE A 144 -12.66 -12.29 -18.26
C ILE A 144 -14.08 -12.42 -17.67
N ARG A 145 -14.24 -13.28 -16.66
CA ARG A 145 -15.51 -13.52 -15.95
C ARG A 145 -15.47 -12.98 -14.52
N ASN A 146 -16.64 -12.87 -13.92
CA ASN A 146 -16.74 -12.55 -12.50
C ASN A 146 -16.10 -13.66 -11.66
N GLY A 147 -15.32 -13.29 -10.65
CA GLY A 147 -14.55 -14.21 -9.82
C GLY A 147 -13.16 -14.55 -10.35
N ASP A 148 -12.85 -14.21 -11.61
CA ASP A 148 -11.51 -14.46 -12.15
C ASP A 148 -10.43 -13.69 -11.41
N THR A 149 -9.26 -14.31 -11.32
CA THR A 149 -8.04 -13.67 -10.82
C THR A 149 -6.97 -13.72 -11.90
N MET A 150 -6.51 -12.54 -12.30
CA MET A 150 -5.41 -12.37 -13.22
C MET A 150 -4.07 -12.40 -12.50
N TYR A 151 -3.13 -13.16 -13.05
CA TYR A 151 -1.75 -13.25 -12.58
C TYR A 151 -0.82 -12.83 -13.71
N HIS A 152 0.13 -11.94 -13.44
CA HIS A 152 1.12 -11.48 -14.39
C HIS A 152 2.52 -11.63 -13.79
N ARG A 153 3.25 -12.64 -14.25
CA ARG A 153 4.63 -12.93 -13.85
C ARG A 153 5.60 -12.11 -14.70
N MET A 154 6.32 -11.19 -14.07
CA MET A 154 7.26 -10.28 -14.70
C MET A 154 8.68 -10.48 -14.18
N HIS A 155 9.67 -10.46 -15.07
CA HIS A 155 11.07 -10.35 -14.69
C HIS A 155 11.40 -8.89 -14.34
N ARG A 156 11.84 -8.63 -13.11
CA ARG A 156 11.97 -7.30 -12.52
C ARG A 156 13.42 -6.90 -12.37
N HIS A 157 13.68 -5.64 -12.72
CA HIS A 157 14.96 -4.96 -12.57
C HIS A 157 14.69 -3.64 -11.84
N GLU A 158 15.02 -3.60 -10.55
CA GLU A 158 14.84 -2.37 -9.76
C GLU A 158 15.94 -1.37 -10.09
N PRO A 159 15.60 -0.07 -10.21
CA PRO A 159 16.62 0.96 -10.27
C PRO A 159 17.48 0.90 -8.98
N PRO A 160 18.81 1.12 -9.09
CA PRO A 160 19.65 1.23 -7.92
C PRO A 160 19.24 2.44 -7.05
N VAL A 161 19.49 2.33 -5.75
CA VAL A 161 19.37 3.43 -4.79
C VAL A 161 20.71 3.63 -4.06
N THR A 162 20.85 4.68 -3.27
CA THR A 162 22.05 4.88 -2.45
C THR A 162 22.32 3.66 -1.55
N ALA A 163 23.59 3.33 -1.35
CA ALA A 163 24.03 2.33 -0.39
C ALA A 163 24.19 2.89 1.03
N GLU A 164 24.01 4.20 1.23
CA GLU A 164 24.02 4.83 2.55
C GLU A 164 23.12 4.06 3.53
N PRO A 165 23.59 3.84 4.77
CA PRO A 165 22.80 3.16 5.77
C PRO A 165 21.54 3.96 6.08
N ILE A 166 20.46 3.24 6.37
CA ILE A 166 19.30 3.83 7.03
C ILE A 166 19.64 3.81 8.51
N GLU A 167 20.05 4.95 9.06
CA GLU A 167 20.50 5.04 10.45
C GLU A 167 19.29 4.95 11.37
N ILE A 168 19.42 4.16 12.44
CA ILE A 168 18.46 4.14 13.54
C ILE A 168 18.90 5.26 14.48
N VAL A 169 18.08 6.29 14.59
CA VAL A 169 18.32 7.45 15.45
C VAL A 169 17.87 7.14 16.88
N GLU A 170 16.71 6.51 17.02
CA GLU A 170 16.13 6.16 18.31
C GLU A 170 15.23 4.92 18.15
N GLN A 171 15.22 4.06 19.16
CA GLN A 171 14.23 3.00 19.29
C GLN A 171 13.79 2.91 20.74
N THR A 172 12.50 3.10 20.99
CA THR A 172 11.92 3.09 22.33
C THR A 172 11.29 1.73 22.66
N ASP A 173 11.24 1.40 23.95
CA ASP A 173 10.62 0.17 24.44
C ASP A 173 9.12 0.08 24.14
N ASP A 174 8.43 1.23 24.10
CA ASP A 174 7.00 1.31 23.78
C ASP A 174 6.71 1.24 22.27
N GLY A 175 7.75 1.04 21.45
CA GLY A 175 7.64 0.63 20.05
C GLY A 175 7.68 1.76 19.03
N ILE A 176 8.35 2.88 19.33
CA ILE A 176 8.69 3.92 18.36
C ILE A 176 10.06 3.61 17.78
N LEU A 177 10.18 3.72 16.46
CA LEU A 177 11.45 3.67 15.74
C LEU A 177 11.62 4.98 14.96
N VAL A 178 12.69 5.71 15.24
CA VAL A 178 13.09 6.90 14.48
C VAL A 178 14.29 6.54 13.64
N ILE A 179 14.19 6.81 12.33
CA ILE A 179 15.28 6.58 11.38
C ILE A 179 15.68 7.89 10.70
N ASN A 180 16.94 7.98 10.30
CA ASN A 180 17.41 8.96 9.34
C ASN A 180 17.41 8.31 7.95
N LYS A 181 16.41 8.66 7.14
CA LYS A 181 16.25 8.12 5.80
C LYS A 181 17.16 8.91 4.83
N PRO A 182 18.08 8.28 4.09
CA PRO A 182 18.84 8.97 3.06
C PRO A 182 17.96 9.28 1.84
N ALA A 183 18.39 10.26 1.04
CA ALA A 183 17.75 10.56 -0.24
C ALA A 183 17.90 9.36 -1.21
N SER A 184 17.14 9.35 -2.31
CA SER A 184 17.07 8.28 -3.33
C SER A 184 16.24 7.03 -2.99
N ILE A 185 15.96 6.73 -1.72
CA ILE A 185 15.19 5.52 -1.33
C ILE A 185 13.70 5.86 -1.20
N PRO A 186 12.76 5.14 -1.85
CA PRO A 186 11.33 5.29 -1.57
C PRO A 186 10.95 4.65 -0.23
N VAL A 187 9.92 5.16 0.44
CA VAL A 187 9.49 4.61 1.74
C VAL A 187 8.90 3.20 1.59
N HIS A 188 7.90 3.06 0.73
CA HIS A 188 7.15 1.81 0.54
C HIS A 188 7.52 1.11 -0.77
N PRO A 189 7.39 -0.23 -0.82
CA PRO A 189 7.33 -0.98 -2.07
C PRO A 189 6.26 -0.38 -2.99
N SER A 190 6.69 0.18 -4.12
CA SER A 190 5.80 0.83 -5.06
C SER A 190 6.45 0.97 -6.44
N GLY A 191 5.63 0.84 -7.48
CA GLY A 191 6.05 1.05 -8.87
C GLY A 191 7.23 0.17 -9.26
N ARG A 192 8.40 0.79 -9.47
CA ARG A 192 9.64 0.12 -9.89
C ARG A 192 10.48 -0.44 -8.74
N TYR A 193 10.11 -0.17 -7.49
CA TYR A 193 10.88 -0.49 -6.29
C TYR A 193 10.08 -1.45 -5.40
N GLN A 194 10.56 -2.67 -5.20
CA GLN A 194 9.99 -3.61 -4.24
C GLN A 194 10.96 -3.72 -3.07
N TYR A 195 12.14 -4.28 -3.30
CA TYR A 195 13.17 -4.50 -2.29
C TYR A 195 13.96 -3.23 -1.98
N ASN A 196 14.21 -2.36 -2.96
CA ASN A 196 14.85 -1.05 -2.74
C ASN A 196 13.86 -0.01 -2.18
N SER A 197 13.27 -0.29 -1.02
CA SER A 197 12.45 0.63 -0.25
C SER A 197 12.84 0.59 1.22
N VAL A 198 12.61 1.68 1.97
CA VAL A 198 12.96 1.77 3.41
C VAL A 198 12.42 0.56 4.17
N ILE A 199 11.13 0.24 3.97
CA ILE A 199 10.48 -0.86 4.69
C ILE A 199 11.12 -2.21 4.37
N MET A 200 11.46 -2.47 3.11
CA MET A 200 12.03 -3.76 2.73
C MET A 200 13.52 -3.88 3.04
N ILE A 201 14.26 -2.78 3.02
CA ILE A 201 15.65 -2.74 3.47
C ILE A 201 15.69 -2.99 4.97
N LEU A 202 14.95 -2.24 5.79
CA LEU A 202 14.91 -2.45 7.24
C LEU A 202 14.44 -3.86 7.60
N LYS A 203 13.48 -4.41 6.85
CA LYS A 203 13.03 -5.78 7.07
C LYS A 203 14.11 -6.81 6.81
N HIS A 204 14.74 -6.77 5.65
CA HIS A 204 15.65 -7.84 5.22
C HIS A 204 17.08 -7.66 5.73
N VAL A 205 17.52 -6.42 5.93
CA VAL A 205 18.89 -6.10 6.36
C VAL A 205 18.95 -5.94 7.87
N ASN A 206 17.95 -5.30 8.49
CA ASN A 206 17.94 -5.00 9.93
C ASN A 206 17.01 -5.92 10.73
N GLY A 207 16.22 -6.79 10.08
CA GLY A 207 15.39 -7.79 10.76
C GLY A 207 14.03 -7.29 11.28
N TYR A 208 13.59 -6.09 10.90
CA TYR A 208 12.30 -5.55 11.33
C TYR A 208 11.11 -6.17 10.57
N ASN A 209 10.25 -6.92 11.25
CA ASN A 209 9.18 -7.68 10.57
C ASN A 209 7.90 -6.88 10.30
N GLN A 210 7.54 -5.95 11.19
CA GLN A 210 6.34 -5.13 11.09
C GLN A 210 6.72 -3.68 11.36
N LEU A 211 6.65 -2.86 10.32
CA LEU A 211 6.97 -1.45 10.36
C LEU A 211 5.79 -0.66 9.84
N HIS A 212 5.39 0.35 10.60
CA HIS A 212 4.24 1.18 10.31
C HIS A 212 4.68 2.65 10.25
N PRO A 213 5.06 3.18 9.08
CA PRO A 213 5.44 4.59 8.96
C PRO A 213 4.31 5.52 9.39
N ALA A 214 4.58 6.37 10.39
CA ALA A 214 3.66 7.42 10.82
C ALA A 214 3.73 8.67 9.90
N ASN A 215 4.86 8.85 9.22
CA ASN A 215 5.04 9.84 8.17
C ASN A 215 5.66 9.19 6.92
N ARG A 216 5.62 9.92 5.80
CA ARG A 216 6.36 9.58 4.59
C ARG A 216 7.22 10.76 4.14
N LEU A 217 8.38 10.44 3.59
CA LEU A 217 9.21 11.37 2.83
C LEU A 217 9.20 10.93 1.36
N ASP A 218 9.29 11.90 0.45
CA ASP A 218 9.45 11.58 -0.96
C ASP A 218 10.79 10.87 -1.21
N ARG A 219 10.89 10.18 -2.35
CA ARG A 219 12.07 9.39 -2.69
C ARG A 219 13.36 10.21 -2.60
N LEU A 220 13.32 11.47 -3.05
CA LEU A 220 14.47 12.37 -3.10
C LEU A 220 14.66 13.20 -1.81
N THR A 221 13.74 13.10 -0.85
CA THR A 221 13.83 13.82 0.42
C THR A 221 14.53 12.94 1.46
N SER A 222 15.56 13.46 2.10
CA SER A 222 16.23 12.85 3.24
C SER A 222 15.66 13.37 4.56
N GLY A 223 15.95 12.67 5.66
CA GLY A 223 15.69 13.15 7.01
C GLY A 223 14.88 12.17 7.86
N LEU A 224 14.32 12.70 8.94
CA LEU A 224 13.72 11.88 9.99
C LEU A 224 12.39 11.26 9.55
N MET A 225 12.27 9.96 9.82
CA MET A 225 11.02 9.22 9.72
C MET A 225 10.73 8.50 11.02
N VAL A 226 9.45 8.50 11.41
CA VAL A 226 8.96 7.84 12.60
C VAL A 226 8.11 6.65 12.15
N LEU A 227 8.39 5.49 12.72
CA LEU A 227 7.69 4.24 12.45
C LEU A 227 7.22 3.63 13.78
N GLY A 228 6.00 3.10 13.80
CA GLY A 228 5.57 2.19 14.84
C GLY A 228 6.08 0.77 14.57
N LEU A 229 6.59 0.10 15.61
CA LEU A 229 6.97 -1.32 15.59
C LEU A 229 5.76 -2.25 15.79
N ASN A 230 4.61 -1.70 16.17
CA ASN A 230 3.35 -2.42 16.33
C ASN A 230 2.16 -1.54 15.96
N THR A 231 1.02 -2.17 15.67
CA THR A 231 -0.21 -1.49 15.24
C THR A 231 -0.76 -0.50 16.27
N THR A 232 -0.60 -0.78 17.56
CA THR A 232 -1.10 0.11 18.63
C THR A 232 -0.34 1.43 18.60
N LYS A 233 1.00 1.37 18.63
CA LYS A 233 1.85 2.56 18.57
C LYS A 233 1.69 3.29 17.24
N ALA A 234 1.53 2.57 16.14
CA ALA A 234 1.24 3.18 14.83
C ALA A 234 -0.02 4.06 14.86
N ARG A 235 -1.12 3.57 15.44
CA ARG A 235 -2.38 4.33 15.56
C ARG A 235 -2.24 5.54 16.48
N GLU A 236 -1.48 5.41 17.56
CA GLU A 236 -1.17 6.53 18.45
C GLU A 236 -0.40 7.63 17.71
N LEU A 237 0.66 7.26 16.99
CA LEU A 237 1.44 8.19 16.18
C LEU A 237 0.60 8.84 15.07
N GLU A 238 -0.25 8.07 14.38
CA GLU A 238 -1.20 8.60 13.39
C GLU A 238 -2.18 9.60 14.01
N SER A 239 -2.69 9.29 15.21
CA SER A 239 -3.56 10.20 15.98
C SER A 239 -2.84 11.52 16.28
N HIS A 240 -1.63 11.46 16.84
CA HIS A 240 -0.83 12.65 17.15
C HIS A 240 -0.46 13.48 15.90
N MET A 241 -0.22 12.82 14.76
CA MET A 241 -0.02 13.50 13.48
C MET A 241 -1.30 14.21 13.03
N SER A 242 -2.45 13.54 13.11
CA SER A 242 -3.73 14.08 12.65
C SER A 242 -4.25 15.21 13.53
N SER A 243 -3.97 15.16 14.84
CA SER A 243 -4.30 16.20 15.83
C SER A 243 -3.31 17.37 15.83
N ARG A 244 -2.30 17.37 14.94
CA ARG A 244 -1.24 18.39 14.86
C ARG A 244 -0.42 18.55 16.14
N GLN A 245 -0.32 17.50 16.96
CA GLN A 245 0.55 17.47 18.13
C GLN A 245 2.03 17.26 17.77
N ILE A 246 2.31 16.85 16.53
CA ILE A 246 3.66 16.66 16.01
C ILE A 246 4.02 17.81 15.07
N GLN A 247 5.07 18.54 15.42
CA GLN A 247 5.67 19.55 14.57
C GLN A 247 6.72 18.92 13.65
N LYS A 248 6.76 19.37 12.39
CA LYS A 248 7.72 18.90 11.39
C LYS A 248 8.41 20.10 10.78
N GLU A 249 9.72 20.11 10.84
CA GLU A 249 10.55 21.14 10.25
C GLU A 249 11.33 20.56 9.08
N TYR A 250 11.40 21.35 8.00
CA TYR A 250 12.12 20.98 6.78
C TYR A 250 13.13 22.07 6.46
N VAL A 251 14.38 21.67 6.29
CA VAL A 251 15.42 22.55 5.77
C VAL A 251 15.52 22.34 4.26
N ALA A 252 15.35 23.41 3.49
CA ALA A 252 15.41 23.37 2.04
C ALA A 252 16.31 24.49 1.51
N LYS A 253 17.07 24.19 0.46
CA LYS A 253 17.78 25.18 -0.34
C LYS A 253 16.98 25.45 -1.60
N VAL A 254 16.61 26.71 -1.82
CA VAL A 254 15.79 27.15 -2.97
C VAL A 254 16.61 28.02 -3.92
N LEU A 255 16.19 28.05 -5.18
CA LEU A 255 16.69 29.02 -6.16
C LEU A 255 15.75 30.22 -6.19
N GLY A 256 16.29 31.40 -5.88
CA GLY A 256 15.52 32.65 -5.80
C GLY A 256 15.82 33.41 -4.50
N LYS A 257 15.02 34.45 -4.23
CA LYS A 257 15.04 35.21 -2.98
C LYS A 257 13.63 35.19 -2.40
N PHE A 258 13.52 35.01 -1.09
CA PHE A 258 12.26 35.26 -0.40
C PHE A 258 11.98 36.77 -0.40
N SER A 259 10.72 37.17 -0.42
CA SER A 259 10.35 38.55 -0.12
C SER A 259 10.70 38.85 1.34
N ASP A 260 11.09 40.09 1.62
CA ASP A 260 11.30 40.58 2.98
C ASP A 260 9.97 41.01 3.65
N GLU A 261 8.84 40.91 2.93
CA GLU A 261 7.45 41.10 3.37
C GLU A 261 6.79 39.78 3.76
#